data_AF-A0A6P8VLS4-F1
#
_entry.id   AF-A0A6P8VLS4-F1
#
_cell.length_a   1.000
_cell.length_b   1.000
_cell.length_c   1.000
_cell.angle_alpha   90.00
_cell.angle_beta   90.00
_cell.angle_gamma   90.00
#
_symmetry.space_group_name_H-M   'P 1'
#
loop_
_entity.id
_entity.type
_entity.pdbx_description
1 polymer ?
#
loop_
_entity_poly.entity_id
_entity_poly.type
_entity_poly.pdbx_seq_one_letter_code
_entity_poly.pdbx_strand_id
1 'polypeptide(L)'
;MREILSYSLGTVSYPLASADGSLAKTNKSALMDLLQSKGGECLVDKVPIGGAILFDGMAVMQAMPSRPATFGELAETILQSILQLALHHKCTRIDFVTDRYPPISIKSLERSRRADAGSQLITIFSPDQRTPTQWKKFLSDGKNKEALAEFLYVAWTHADLTTVGKNLSLYIAHQNQCHCVTVMEGVQSVDVVEDLQCDHEECDTRVFLHAQHAAQEHKAVIIKSSDTDVAVIAVSLQADLPCSLYVFTGTGNRTRIIDIAMVSSALGTSVCSALIGIHTFSGCDSTSAFYGKGKRKSFAVACEKDDYLKAFRSLGTNFDLEQSTFALLCRYVCHLYDQPAAEHVNDARYKAFCMASSALPELSIPPTHDALHQHCKRANYQAAIMRSCLKREMNAPSPAGYGWEIEDGNLHVTWMTRNPVPDSVLHVIHCSCKESACEKGRCSCFSAGLCCTDLCRCSNCANKKETEEENDDCPDTDSEE
;
A
#
# COMPACT_ATOMS: atom_id res chain seq x y z
N MET A 1 -3.07 -14.68 -33.78
CA MET A 1 -3.28 -13.42 -33.01
C MET A 1 -4.02 -13.62 -31.70
N ARG A 2 -5.20 -14.26 -31.66
CA ARG A 2 -5.93 -14.54 -30.40
C ARG A 2 -5.07 -15.30 -29.38
N GLU A 3 -4.34 -16.31 -29.83
CA GLU A 3 -3.39 -17.05 -29.00
C GLU A 3 -2.21 -16.18 -28.52
N ILE A 4 -1.63 -15.36 -29.40
CA ILE A 4 -0.53 -14.44 -29.07
C ILE A 4 -0.94 -13.47 -27.96
N LEU A 5 -2.14 -12.89 -28.05
CA LEU A 5 -2.65 -11.96 -27.02
C LEU A 5 -3.04 -12.63 -25.70
N SER A 6 -2.94 -13.96 -25.61
CA SER A 6 -3.02 -14.68 -24.33
C SER A 6 -1.70 -14.68 -23.55
N TYR A 7 -0.61 -14.25 -24.18
CA TYR A 7 0.72 -14.06 -23.58
C TYR A 7 1.00 -12.57 -23.35
N SER A 8 1.91 -12.31 -22.41
CA SER A 8 2.50 -10.98 -22.21
C SER A 8 3.60 -10.76 -23.26
N LEU A 9 3.80 -9.52 -23.72
CA LEU A 9 4.83 -9.21 -24.73
C LEU A 9 6.21 -8.94 -24.12
N GLY A 10 6.30 -8.72 -22.81
CA GLY A 10 7.56 -8.55 -22.08
C GLY A 10 7.67 -9.44 -20.85
N THR A 11 8.81 -9.36 -20.16
CA THR A 11 9.13 -10.13 -18.93
C THR A 11 8.32 -9.69 -17.71
N VAL A 12 7.65 -8.55 -17.79
CA VAL A 12 6.69 -8.05 -16.79
C VAL A 12 5.32 -7.81 -17.43
N SER A 13 4.27 -7.74 -16.62
CA SER A 13 2.94 -7.36 -17.10
C SER A 13 2.79 -5.85 -17.14
N TYR A 14 3.10 -5.20 -18.27
CA TYR A 14 3.03 -3.74 -18.44
C TYR A 14 1.71 -3.05 -18.04
N PRO A 15 0.52 -3.68 -18.11
CA PRO A 15 -0.70 -3.10 -17.55
C PRO A 15 -0.69 -2.91 -16.02
N LEU A 16 0.26 -3.56 -15.33
CA LEU A 16 0.39 -3.63 -13.87
C LEU A 16 1.81 -3.25 -13.39
N ALA A 17 2.79 -3.18 -14.28
CA ALA A 17 4.18 -2.85 -13.96
C ALA A 17 4.51 -1.42 -14.39
N SER A 18 5.38 -0.78 -13.60
CA SER A 18 6.08 0.44 -13.99
C SER A 18 7.17 0.11 -15.02
N ALA A 19 7.71 1.15 -15.68
CA ALA A 19 8.75 0.99 -16.69
C ALA A 19 10.05 0.35 -16.14
N ASP A 20 10.32 0.52 -14.84
CA ASP A 20 11.44 -0.06 -14.10
C ASP A 20 11.16 -1.49 -13.57
N GLY A 21 10.02 -2.08 -13.92
CA GLY A 21 9.61 -3.41 -13.45
C GLY A 21 9.05 -3.43 -12.02
N SER A 22 8.88 -2.27 -11.37
CA SER A 22 8.23 -2.17 -10.06
C SER A 22 6.70 -2.18 -10.15
N LEU A 23 6.00 -2.27 -9.01
CA LEU A 23 4.55 -2.15 -8.95
C LEU A 23 4.07 -0.79 -9.49
N ALA A 24 3.14 -0.80 -10.44
CA ALA A 24 2.53 0.43 -10.95
C ALA A 24 1.83 1.21 -9.83
N LYS A 25 2.08 2.52 -9.77
CA LYS A 25 1.56 3.41 -8.71
C LYS A 25 0.25 4.07 -9.12
N THR A 26 -0.51 4.49 -8.10
CA THR A 26 -1.71 5.30 -8.24
C THR A 26 -1.78 6.33 -7.13
N ASN A 27 -2.51 7.42 -7.37
CA ASN A 27 -2.75 8.40 -6.34
C ASN A 27 -3.80 7.87 -5.36
N LYS A 28 -3.36 7.26 -4.24
CA LYS A 28 -4.25 6.72 -3.21
C LYS A 28 -5.17 7.80 -2.63
N SER A 29 -4.67 9.01 -2.39
CA SER A 29 -5.45 10.08 -1.75
C SER A 29 -6.69 10.49 -2.54
N ALA A 30 -6.72 10.22 -3.86
CA ALA A 30 -7.90 10.40 -4.68
C ALA A 30 -9.10 9.56 -4.21
N LEU A 31 -8.87 8.41 -3.56
CA LEU A 31 -9.92 7.61 -2.92
C LEU A 31 -10.38 8.28 -1.62
N MET A 32 -9.48 8.78 -0.78
CA MET A 32 -9.84 9.50 0.43
C MET A 32 -10.72 10.72 0.13
N ASP A 33 -10.33 11.51 -0.87
CA ASP A 33 -11.12 12.66 -1.32
C ASP A 33 -12.50 12.25 -1.85
N LEU A 34 -12.59 11.08 -2.51
CA LEU A 34 -13.86 10.53 -2.98
C LEU A 34 -14.76 10.12 -1.81
N LEU A 35 -14.22 9.42 -0.81
CA LEU A 35 -14.95 8.98 0.38
C LEU A 35 -15.47 10.19 1.17
N GLN A 36 -14.63 11.20 1.38
CA GLN A 36 -15.03 12.45 2.03
C GLN A 36 -16.14 13.16 1.23
N SER A 37 -16.00 13.26 -0.09
CA SER A 37 -17.04 13.87 -0.95
C SER A 37 -18.36 13.10 -0.90
N LYS A 38 -18.32 11.77 -0.78
CA LYS A 38 -19.52 10.93 -0.66
C LYS A 38 -20.18 11.05 0.71
N GLY A 39 -19.41 11.30 1.75
CA GLY A 39 -19.91 11.51 3.12
C GLY A 39 -20.66 12.83 3.34
N GLY A 40 -20.72 13.73 2.34
CA GLY A 40 -21.44 15.00 2.46
C GLY A 40 -20.84 15.88 3.56
N GLU A 41 -21.64 16.29 4.54
CA GLU A 41 -21.26 17.11 5.70
C GLU A 41 -20.51 16.30 6.78
N CYS A 42 -19.61 15.41 6.36
CA CYS A 42 -18.85 14.53 7.25
C CYS A 42 -17.71 15.22 8.01
N LEU A 43 -17.43 16.50 7.73
CA LEU A 43 -16.38 17.25 8.42
C LEU A 43 -16.88 17.83 9.73
N VAL A 44 -16.18 17.56 10.82
CA VAL A 44 -16.56 18.01 12.16
C VAL A 44 -15.46 18.82 12.82
N ASP A 45 -15.85 19.88 13.52
CA ASP A 45 -14.92 20.71 14.31
C ASP A 45 -14.70 20.16 15.72
N LYS A 46 -15.67 19.38 16.23
CA LYS A 46 -15.67 18.84 17.59
C LYS A 46 -16.13 17.39 17.58
N VAL A 47 -15.43 16.61 18.38
CA VAL A 47 -15.70 15.20 18.67
C VAL A 47 -16.33 15.07 20.07
N PRO A 48 -17.06 13.98 20.35
CA PRO A 48 -17.60 13.73 21.68
C PRO A 48 -16.53 13.76 22.78
N ILE A 49 -16.88 14.31 23.93
CA ILE A 49 -15.98 14.47 25.09
C ILE A 49 -15.71 13.11 25.75
N GLY A 50 -14.51 12.90 26.28
CA GLY A 50 -14.15 11.67 27.00
C GLY A 50 -13.92 10.49 26.06
N GLY A 51 -13.51 10.76 24.82
CA GLY A 51 -13.13 9.73 23.85
C GLY A 51 -11.68 9.28 23.97
N ALA A 52 -11.27 8.41 23.05
CA ALA A 52 -9.88 8.00 22.85
C ALA A 52 -9.29 8.68 21.61
N ILE A 53 -7.98 8.96 21.62
CA ILE A 53 -7.22 9.40 20.45
C ILE A 53 -6.03 8.47 20.20
N LEU A 54 -5.97 7.92 18.99
CA LEU A 54 -4.98 6.94 18.56
C LEU A 54 -4.09 7.60 17.52
N PHE A 55 -2.79 7.54 17.72
CA PHE A 55 -1.79 8.14 16.86
C PHE A 55 -1.08 7.08 16.03
N ASP A 56 -0.98 7.35 14.74
CA ASP A 56 0.02 6.73 13.88
C ASP A 56 1.41 7.23 14.30
N GLY A 57 2.12 6.39 15.04
CA GLY A 57 3.37 6.75 15.70
C GLY A 57 4.47 7.10 14.70
N MET A 58 4.56 6.39 13.57
CA MET A 58 5.54 6.74 12.54
C MET A 58 5.19 8.04 11.83
N ALA A 59 3.91 8.33 11.60
CA ALA A 59 3.50 9.62 11.07
C ALA A 59 3.87 10.77 12.05
N VAL A 60 3.68 10.57 13.36
CA VAL A 60 4.07 11.55 14.38
C VAL A 60 5.59 11.78 14.38
N MET A 61 6.39 10.71 14.38
CA MET A 61 7.86 10.80 14.37
C MET A 61 8.40 11.49 13.10
N GLN A 62 7.75 11.29 11.95
CA GLN A 62 8.14 11.89 10.68
C GLN A 62 7.68 13.35 10.53
N ALA A 63 6.58 13.73 11.17
CA ALA A 63 5.99 15.08 11.06
C ALA A 63 6.68 16.13 11.94
N MET A 64 7.72 15.78 12.68
CA MET A 64 8.43 16.69 13.58
C MET A 64 9.05 17.88 12.80
N PRO A 65 8.69 19.13 13.13
CA PRO A 65 9.10 20.31 12.36
C PRO A 65 10.59 20.64 12.53
N SER A 66 11.16 20.36 13.70
CA SER A 66 12.58 20.51 14.00
C SER A 66 13.08 19.25 14.71
N ARG A 67 14.33 18.88 14.43
CA ARG A 67 15.01 17.77 15.11
C ARG A 67 15.50 18.25 16.48
N PRO A 68 15.03 17.68 17.60
CA PRO A 68 15.55 17.99 18.94
C PRO A 68 17.02 17.58 19.07
N ALA A 69 17.78 18.20 19.98
CA ALA A 69 19.22 17.99 20.07
C ALA A 69 19.55 16.58 20.60
N THR A 70 18.76 16.08 21.55
CA THR A 70 18.93 14.77 22.17
C THR A 70 17.70 13.88 22.02
N PHE A 71 17.87 12.57 22.20
CA PHE A 71 16.74 11.64 22.20
C PHE A 71 15.77 11.91 23.36
N GLY A 72 16.25 12.38 24.52
CA GLY A 72 15.42 12.79 25.64
C GLY A 72 14.50 13.97 25.29
N GLU A 73 15.06 15.03 24.70
CA GLU A 73 14.27 16.17 24.22
C GLU A 73 13.26 15.73 23.14
N LEU A 74 13.63 14.76 22.30
CA LEU A 74 12.72 14.17 21.31
C LEU A 74 11.54 13.45 21.97
N ALA A 75 11.81 12.59 22.96
CA ALA A 75 10.76 11.88 23.69
C ALA A 75 9.80 12.85 24.37
N GLU A 76 10.34 13.88 25.04
CA GLU A 76 9.54 14.90 25.71
C GLU A 76 8.69 15.70 24.71
N THR A 77 9.28 16.15 23.60
CA THR A 77 8.57 16.95 22.58
C THR A 77 7.40 16.16 21.97
N ILE A 78 7.60 14.88 21.65
CA ILE A 78 6.54 14.02 21.12
C ILE A 78 5.45 13.82 22.17
N LEU A 79 5.82 13.49 23.41
CA LEU A 79 4.88 13.27 24.52
C LEU A 79 4.01 14.51 24.77
N GLN A 80 4.64 15.68 24.86
CA GLN A 80 3.93 16.95 25.02
C GLN A 80 2.98 17.20 23.85
N SER A 81 3.39 16.93 22.61
CA SER A 81 2.56 17.13 21.42
C SER A 81 1.30 16.25 21.45
N ILE A 82 1.43 14.94 21.74
CA ILE A 82 0.29 14.02 21.79
C ILE A 82 -0.62 14.33 22.98
N LEU A 83 -0.07 14.67 24.15
CA LEU A 83 -0.84 15.08 25.33
C LEU A 83 -1.63 16.35 25.06
N GLN A 84 -1.00 17.38 24.50
CA GLN A 84 -1.66 18.65 24.18
C GLN A 84 -2.84 18.44 23.23
N LEU A 85 -2.66 17.61 22.18
CA LEU A 85 -3.73 17.34 21.23
C LEU A 85 -4.87 16.53 21.86
N ALA A 86 -4.56 15.53 22.69
CA ALA A 86 -5.55 14.75 23.42
C ALA A 86 -6.36 15.63 24.38
N LEU A 87 -5.68 16.50 25.14
CA LEU A 87 -6.32 17.45 26.07
C LEU A 87 -7.19 18.47 25.34
N HIS A 88 -6.76 18.95 24.16
CA HIS A 88 -7.54 19.84 23.30
C HIS A 88 -8.87 19.20 22.88
N HIS A 89 -8.84 17.92 22.48
CA HIS A 89 -10.03 17.15 22.14
C HIS A 89 -10.74 16.52 23.34
N LYS A 90 -10.26 16.77 24.56
CA LYS A 90 -10.80 16.24 25.82
C LYS A 90 -10.89 14.71 25.84
N CYS A 91 -9.90 14.06 25.23
CA CYS A 91 -9.71 12.63 25.31
C CYS A 91 -9.07 12.24 26.64
N THR A 92 -9.50 11.11 27.20
CA THR A 92 -8.94 10.53 28.44
C THR A 92 -8.05 9.32 28.16
N ARG A 93 -8.12 8.77 26.95
CA ARG A 93 -7.26 7.69 26.47
C ARG A 93 -6.45 8.13 25.25
N ILE A 94 -5.17 7.81 25.26
CA ILE A 94 -4.20 8.12 24.22
C ILE A 94 -3.51 6.82 23.85
N ASP A 95 -3.47 6.46 22.58
CA ASP A 95 -2.69 5.32 22.11
C ASP A 95 -1.65 5.80 21.10
N PHE A 96 -0.39 5.47 21.33
CA PHE A 96 0.70 5.69 20.39
C PHE A 96 1.09 4.36 19.75
N VAL A 97 0.67 4.16 18.51
CA VAL A 97 0.76 2.86 17.83
C VAL A 97 1.89 2.91 16.81
N THR A 98 2.81 1.94 16.85
CA THR A 98 3.98 1.89 15.96
C THR A 98 3.96 0.66 15.06
N ASP A 99 4.60 0.81 13.89
CA ASP A 99 4.92 -0.30 13.00
C ASP A 99 5.98 -1.23 13.59
N ARG A 100 6.04 -2.43 13.03
CA ARG A 100 7.09 -3.44 13.19
C ARG A 100 7.78 -3.68 11.86
N TYR A 101 8.99 -4.21 11.92
CA TYR A 101 9.86 -4.38 10.75
C TYR A 101 10.38 -5.82 10.66
N PRO A 102 9.52 -6.81 10.38
CA PRO A 102 9.94 -8.18 10.20
C PRO A 102 10.87 -8.32 8.98
N PRO A 103 11.75 -9.34 8.96
CA PRO A 103 12.71 -9.53 7.87
C PRO A 103 12.04 -9.73 6.49
N ILE A 104 10.97 -10.52 6.45
CA ILE A 104 10.19 -10.78 5.24
C ILE A 104 8.90 -9.98 5.34
N SER A 105 8.68 -9.09 4.37
CA SER A 105 7.52 -8.20 4.34
C SER A 105 7.12 -7.85 2.92
N ILE A 106 5.81 -7.84 2.66
CA ILE A 106 5.24 -7.33 1.40
C ILE A 106 5.35 -5.81 1.24
N LYS A 107 5.80 -5.10 2.29
CA LYS A 107 6.04 -3.66 2.30
C LYS A 107 7.51 -3.32 2.10
N SER A 108 8.40 -4.31 2.09
CA SER A 108 9.84 -4.15 1.87
C SER A 108 10.15 -3.41 0.57
N LEU A 109 9.44 -3.70 -0.51
CA LEU A 109 9.59 -3.02 -1.80
C LEU A 109 9.33 -1.50 -1.70
N GLU A 110 8.21 -1.11 -1.08
CA GLU A 110 7.89 0.31 -0.91
C GLU A 110 8.82 1.00 0.09
N ARG A 111 9.24 0.29 1.14
CA ARG A 111 10.23 0.80 2.11
C ARG A 111 11.58 1.04 1.44
N SER A 112 12.06 0.10 0.64
CA SER A 112 13.34 0.19 -0.07
C SER A 112 13.33 1.35 -1.08
N ARG A 113 12.21 1.57 -1.77
CA ARG A 113 12.04 2.71 -2.67
C ARG A 113 12.10 4.06 -1.95
N ARG A 114 11.62 4.12 -0.70
CA ARG A 114 11.67 5.32 0.15
C ARG A 114 13.00 5.47 0.89
N ALA A 115 13.80 4.39 0.95
CA ALA A 115 15.05 4.39 1.67
C ALA A 115 16.14 5.07 0.84
N ASP A 116 16.89 5.96 1.50
CA ASP A 116 18.14 6.47 0.95
C ASP A 116 19.24 5.44 1.20
N ALA A 117 20.13 5.24 0.22
CA ALA A 117 21.28 4.35 0.38
C ALA A 117 22.19 4.79 1.55
N GLY A 118 22.68 3.79 2.30
CA GLY A 118 23.69 3.96 3.34
C GLY A 118 23.19 4.43 4.71
N SER A 119 22.03 3.95 5.19
CA SER A 119 21.61 4.15 6.58
C SER A 119 22.57 3.44 7.54
N GLN A 120 22.96 4.15 8.61
CA GLN A 120 23.72 3.56 9.71
C GLN A 120 22.76 3.04 10.78
N LEU A 121 23.02 1.83 11.28
CA LEU A 121 22.35 1.32 12.47
C LEU A 121 22.85 2.10 13.68
N ILE A 122 21.93 2.72 14.42
CA ILE A 122 22.25 3.53 15.60
C ILE A 122 21.55 2.92 16.80
N THR A 123 22.34 2.52 17.78
CA THR A 123 21.82 2.10 19.08
C THR A 123 21.59 3.34 19.95
N ILE A 124 20.44 3.40 20.61
CA ILE A 124 20.06 4.47 21.54
C ILE A 124 20.35 3.99 22.96
N PHE A 125 21.33 4.60 23.64
CA PHE A 125 21.81 4.16 24.95
C PHE A 125 21.36 5.05 26.11
N SER A 126 21.06 6.33 25.84
CA SER A 126 20.73 7.31 26.88
C SER A 126 19.85 8.44 26.34
N PRO A 127 18.97 9.04 27.16
CA PRO A 127 18.26 10.28 26.83
C PRO A 127 19.19 11.42 26.42
N ASP A 128 20.40 11.51 26.97
CA ASP A 128 21.37 12.59 26.65
C ASP A 128 22.08 12.38 25.29
N GLN A 129 21.91 11.21 24.67
CA GLN A 129 22.51 10.92 23.38
C GLN A 129 21.96 11.87 22.32
N ARG A 130 22.87 12.45 21.54
CA ARG A 130 22.48 13.34 20.43
C ARG A 130 21.67 12.59 19.37
N THR A 131 20.65 13.24 18.86
CA THR A 131 19.91 12.71 17.71
C THR A 131 20.81 12.71 16.46
N PRO A 132 20.63 11.73 15.55
CA PRO A 132 21.43 11.64 14.33
C PRO A 132 21.30 12.89 13.45
N THR A 133 22.43 13.35 12.92
CA THR A 133 22.44 14.52 12.01
C THR A 133 21.64 14.25 10.74
N GLN A 134 21.69 13.01 10.23
CA GLN A 134 20.95 12.56 9.05
C GLN A 134 19.63 11.88 9.45
N TRP A 135 18.72 12.63 10.08
CA TRP A 135 17.46 12.11 10.65
C TRP A 135 16.60 11.32 9.66
N LYS A 136 16.47 11.81 8.41
CA LYS A 136 15.70 11.11 7.37
C LYS A 136 16.28 9.72 7.04
N LYS A 137 17.61 9.58 7.05
CA LYS A 137 18.30 8.30 6.84
C LYS A 137 18.22 7.40 8.08
N PHE A 138 18.19 7.97 9.27
CA PHE A 138 17.90 7.21 10.48
C PHE A 138 16.50 6.60 10.40
N LEU A 139 15.49 7.39 10.04
CA LEU A 139 14.10 6.96 9.85
C LEU A 139 13.84 6.22 8.51
N SER A 140 14.84 5.89 7.70
CA SER A 140 14.65 4.97 6.58
C SER A 140 14.91 3.51 6.95
N ASP A 141 15.62 3.27 8.05
CA ASP A 141 15.98 1.93 8.53
C ASP A 141 14.93 1.40 9.52
N GLY A 142 14.48 0.17 9.32
CA GLY A 142 13.46 -0.45 10.17
C GLY A 142 13.93 -0.70 11.61
N LYS A 143 15.18 -1.16 11.80
CA LYS A 143 15.73 -1.46 13.12
C LYS A 143 15.91 -0.19 13.95
N ASN A 144 16.33 0.91 13.31
CA ASN A 144 16.40 2.22 13.95
C ASN A 144 15.03 2.70 14.44
N LYS A 145 13.97 2.45 13.67
CA LYS A 145 12.59 2.81 14.08
C LYS A 145 12.10 1.96 15.24
N GLU A 146 12.38 0.66 15.24
CA GLU A 146 12.05 -0.21 16.38
C GLU A 146 12.80 0.22 17.63
N ALA A 147 14.10 0.52 17.52
CA ALA A 147 14.90 1.03 18.63
C ALA A 147 14.37 2.38 19.15
N LEU A 148 13.91 3.26 18.26
CA LEU A 148 13.27 4.52 18.67
C LEU A 148 11.94 4.28 19.38
N ALA A 149 11.09 3.39 18.87
CA ALA A 149 9.81 3.05 19.52
C ALA A 149 10.03 2.48 20.94
N GLU A 150 11.01 1.58 21.09
CA GLU A 150 11.44 1.03 22.38
C GLU A 150 11.92 2.13 23.33
N PHE A 151 12.79 3.02 22.83
CA PHE A 151 13.30 4.14 23.63
C PHE A 151 12.17 5.07 24.10
N LEU A 152 11.20 5.40 23.24
CA LEU A 152 10.06 6.24 23.62
C LEU A 152 9.20 5.57 24.70
N TYR A 153 8.96 4.27 24.59
CA TYR A 153 8.29 3.49 25.62
C TYR A 153 9.02 3.61 26.97
N VAL A 154 10.33 3.36 27.00
CA VAL A 154 11.13 3.46 28.24
C VAL A 154 11.09 4.89 28.77
N ALA A 155 11.27 5.90 27.93
CA ALA A 155 11.26 7.30 28.36
C ALA A 155 9.91 7.72 28.96
N TRP A 156 8.79 7.34 28.34
CA TRP A 156 7.46 7.77 28.76
C TRP A 156 6.93 7.02 29.98
N THR A 157 7.34 5.77 30.21
CA THR A 157 7.00 5.03 31.44
C THR A 157 7.66 5.64 32.69
N HIS A 158 8.79 6.32 32.52
CA HIS A 158 9.50 7.04 33.59
C HIS A 158 9.12 8.52 33.68
N ALA A 159 8.32 9.05 32.75
CA ALA A 159 7.84 10.42 32.80
C ALA A 159 6.78 10.57 33.92
N ASP A 160 6.78 11.71 34.59
CA ASP A 160 5.77 12.04 35.60
C ASP A 160 4.51 12.64 34.93
N LEU A 161 3.58 11.76 34.57
CA LEU A 161 2.31 12.14 33.96
C LEU A 161 1.30 12.69 34.99
N THR A 162 1.57 12.59 36.30
CA THR A 162 0.68 13.14 37.33
C THR A 162 0.59 14.68 37.24
N THR A 163 1.64 15.31 36.70
CA THR A 163 1.70 16.75 36.43
C THR A 163 0.62 17.25 35.46
N VAL A 164 0.02 16.35 34.67
CA VAL A 164 -1.12 16.69 33.78
C VAL A 164 -2.37 17.07 34.60
N GLY A 165 -2.48 16.59 35.84
CA GLY A 165 -3.56 16.95 36.77
C GLY A 165 -4.94 16.41 36.37
N LYS A 166 -4.99 15.38 35.51
CA LYS A 166 -6.23 14.74 35.04
C LYS A 166 -6.03 13.23 34.95
N ASN A 167 -7.15 12.50 35.08
CA ASN A 167 -7.14 11.07 34.82
C ASN A 167 -6.86 10.84 33.33
N LEU A 168 -5.86 10.02 33.04
CA LEU A 168 -5.46 9.69 31.67
C LEU A 168 -4.90 8.28 31.59
N SER A 169 -5.01 7.67 30.42
CA SER A 169 -4.35 6.40 30.08
C SER A 169 -3.57 6.55 28.79
N LEU A 170 -2.26 6.32 28.84
CA LEU A 170 -1.34 6.37 27.70
C LEU A 170 -0.91 4.95 27.34
N TYR A 171 -1.44 4.44 26.24
CA TYR A 171 -1.08 3.16 25.64
C TYR A 171 0.09 3.36 24.67
N ILE A 172 1.14 2.57 24.81
CA ILE A 172 2.35 2.67 24.00
C ILE A 172 2.56 1.30 23.36
N ALA A 173 2.35 1.23 22.06
CA ALA A 173 2.57 0.01 21.28
C ALA A 173 4.01 0.02 20.77
N HIS A 174 4.76 -1.03 21.08
CA HIS A 174 6.15 -1.22 20.66
C HIS A 174 6.37 -2.72 20.41
N GLN A 175 7.20 -3.05 19.41
CA GLN A 175 7.39 -4.44 18.99
C GLN A 175 6.04 -5.18 18.86
N ASN A 176 5.91 -6.38 19.43
CA ASN A 176 4.65 -7.13 19.52
C ASN A 176 3.82 -6.82 20.78
N GLN A 177 4.25 -5.91 21.67
CA GLN A 177 3.64 -5.66 22.97
C GLN A 177 2.95 -4.29 23.04
N CYS A 178 2.16 -4.09 24.10
CA CYS A 178 1.63 -2.78 24.46
C CYS A 178 1.67 -2.62 25.98
N HIS A 179 2.04 -1.43 26.43
CA HIS A 179 2.00 -1.04 27.84
C HIS A 179 1.09 0.17 28.01
N CYS A 180 0.39 0.23 29.14
CA CYS A 180 -0.43 1.37 29.53
C CYS A 180 0.20 2.08 30.71
N VAL A 181 0.41 3.38 30.62
CA VAL A 181 0.67 4.26 31.76
C VAL A 181 -0.65 4.88 32.17
N THR A 182 -1.13 4.54 33.37
CA THR A 182 -2.41 5.06 33.89
C THR A 182 -2.13 6.07 34.98
N VAL A 183 -2.78 7.24 34.90
CA VAL A 183 -2.85 8.22 35.99
C VAL A 183 -4.28 8.25 36.47
N MET A 184 -4.51 7.82 37.71
CA MET A 184 -5.80 7.92 38.39
C MET A 184 -5.61 8.54 39.77
N GLU A 185 -6.36 9.61 40.05
CA GLU A 185 -6.34 10.27 41.36
C GLU A 185 -4.92 10.70 41.83
N GLY A 186 -4.05 11.05 40.87
CA GLY A 186 -2.68 11.46 41.14
C GLY A 186 -1.69 10.31 41.36
N VAL A 187 -2.11 9.07 41.18
CA VAL A 187 -1.25 7.88 41.23
C VAL A 187 -0.98 7.38 39.82
N GLN A 188 0.30 7.15 39.51
CA GLN A 188 0.76 6.58 38.24
C GLN A 188 1.05 5.08 38.39
N SER A 189 0.53 4.26 37.48
CA SER A 189 0.89 2.84 37.31
C SER A 189 1.31 2.55 35.88
N VAL A 190 2.03 1.45 35.69
CA VAL A 190 2.42 0.94 34.37
C VAL A 190 2.08 -0.54 34.32
N ASP A 191 1.25 -0.91 33.34
CA ASP A 191 0.72 -2.26 33.20
C ASP A 191 0.92 -2.78 31.77
N VAL A 192 1.20 -4.07 31.63
CA VAL A 192 1.21 -4.75 30.32
C VAL A 192 -0.23 -4.97 29.88
N VAL A 193 -0.54 -4.64 28.63
CA VAL A 193 -1.88 -4.82 28.06
C VAL A 193 -1.88 -6.04 27.15
N GLU A 194 -2.14 -7.21 27.73
CA GLU A 194 -2.10 -8.50 27.01
C GLU A 194 -3.04 -8.50 25.79
N ASP A 195 -4.21 -7.89 25.91
CA ASP A 195 -5.20 -7.81 24.82
C ASP A 195 -4.74 -7.02 23.58
N LEU A 196 -3.69 -6.22 23.72
CA LEU A 196 -3.08 -5.44 22.63
C LEU A 196 -1.74 -6.02 22.15
N GLN A 197 -1.31 -7.15 22.71
CA GLN A 197 -0.21 -7.93 22.16
C GLN A 197 -0.65 -8.58 20.84
N CYS A 198 0.08 -8.33 19.75
CA CYS A 198 -0.32 -8.74 18.41
C CYS A 198 0.82 -8.95 17.41
N ASP A 199 0.50 -9.63 16.30
CA ASP A 199 1.42 -9.89 15.18
C ASP A 199 1.32 -8.88 14.02
N HIS A 200 0.56 -7.79 14.20
CA HIS A 200 0.43 -6.72 13.21
C HIS A 200 1.76 -6.08 12.84
N GLU A 201 2.08 -6.10 11.54
CA GLU A 201 3.28 -5.47 11.01
C GLU A 201 3.15 -3.94 10.94
N GLU A 202 2.03 -3.42 10.46
CA GLU A 202 1.88 -1.99 10.18
C GLU A 202 0.90 -1.31 11.15
N CYS A 203 1.14 -0.03 11.41
CA CYS A 203 0.25 0.78 12.22
C CYS A 203 -1.15 0.89 11.58
N ASP A 204 -1.25 0.86 10.25
CA ASP A 204 -2.51 1.00 9.51
C ASP A 204 -3.57 -0.05 9.88
N THR A 205 -3.14 -1.25 10.27
CA THR A 205 -3.99 -2.34 10.74
C THR A 205 -3.99 -2.44 12.26
N ARG A 206 -2.82 -2.32 12.90
CA ARG A 206 -2.66 -2.40 14.36
C ARG A 206 -3.53 -1.39 15.09
N VAL A 207 -3.69 -0.19 14.55
CA VAL A 207 -4.48 0.89 15.18
C VAL A 207 -5.96 0.50 15.37
N PHE A 208 -6.50 -0.41 14.56
CA PHE A 208 -7.90 -0.84 14.69
C PHE A 208 -8.11 -1.87 15.81
N LEU A 209 -7.10 -2.66 16.15
CA LEU A 209 -7.12 -3.48 17.36
C LEU A 209 -7.17 -2.58 18.61
N HIS A 210 -6.37 -1.51 18.61
CA HIS A 210 -6.43 -0.47 19.64
C HIS A 210 -7.79 0.24 19.67
N ALA A 211 -8.37 0.54 18.50
CA ALA A 211 -9.69 1.16 18.40
C ALA A 211 -10.80 0.25 18.96
N GLN A 212 -10.72 -1.05 18.70
CA GLN A 212 -11.65 -2.04 19.27
C GLN A 212 -11.53 -2.10 20.79
N HIS A 213 -10.30 -2.12 21.32
CA HIS A 213 -10.07 -2.07 22.77
C HIS A 213 -10.60 -0.77 23.37
N ALA A 214 -10.38 0.37 22.71
CA ALA A 214 -10.92 1.67 23.15
C ALA A 214 -12.45 1.74 23.11
N ALA A 215 -13.07 1.06 22.15
CA ALA A 215 -14.52 1.04 21.98
C ALA A 215 -15.27 0.36 23.15
N GLN A 216 -14.57 -0.39 24.01
CA GLN A 216 -15.15 -1.00 25.21
C GLN A 216 -15.51 0.05 26.28
N GLU A 217 -14.75 1.15 26.33
CA GLU A 217 -14.88 2.20 27.36
C GLU A 217 -15.33 3.55 26.76
N HIS A 218 -15.08 3.77 25.46
CA HIS A 218 -15.29 5.05 24.79
C HIS A 218 -16.27 4.92 23.62
N LYS A 219 -17.25 5.84 23.57
CA LYS A 219 -18.20 5.93 22.44
C LYS A 219 -17.64 6.64 21.22
N ALA A 220 -16.50 7.32 21.34
CA ALA A 220 -15.85 8.05 20.27
C ALA A 220 -14.34 7.75 20.25
N VAL A 221 -13.85 7.35 19.09
CA VAL A 221 -12.44 7.01 18.87
C VAL A 221 -11.91 7.83 17.70
N ILE A 222 -10.88 8.63 17.94
CA ILE A 222 -10.23 9.48 16.95
C ILE A 222 -8.94 8.81 16.51
N ILE A 223 -8.76 8.57 15.22
CA ILE A 223 -7.53 8.04 14.64
C ILE A 223 -6.81 9.17 13.91
N LYS A 224 -5.70 9.64 14.46
CA LYS A 224 -4.81 10.61 13.83
C LYS A 224 -3.88 9.88 12.86
N SER A 225 -4.29 9.84 11.59
CA SER A 225 -3.44 9.40 10.48
C SER A 225 -3.76 10.18 9.21
N SER A 226 -2.73 10.39 8.39
CA SER A 226 -2.88 10.92 7.02
C SER A 226 -2.93 9.81 5.97
N ASP A 227 -2.76 8.55 6.36
CA ASP A 227 -2.76 7.44 5.43
C ASP A 227 -4.18 7.16 4.90
N THR A 228 -4.27 6.94 3.59
CA THR A 228 -5.52 6.51 2.96
C THR A 228 -5.89 5.09 3.38
N ASP A 229 -4.91 4.24 3.66
CA ASP A 229 -5.12 2.84 4.04
C ASP A 229 -5.92 2.78 5.36
N VAL A 230 -5.61 3.65 6.33
CA VAL A 230 -6.39 3.82 7.57
C VAL A 230 -7.82 4.30 7.30
N ALA A 231 -8.01 5.30 6.43
CA ALA A 231 -9.35 5.82 6.15
C ALA A 231 -10.25 4.76 5.48
N VAL A 232 -9.69 3.96 4.57
CA VAL A 232 -10.36 2.83 3.91
C VAL A 232 -10.80 1.79 4.93
N ILE A 233 -9.91 1.39 5.84
CA ILE A 233 -10.22 0.40 6.87
C ILE A 233 -11.26 0.97 7.84
N ALA A 234 -11.14 2.22 8.29
CA ALA A 234 -12.11 2.85 9.20
C ALA A 234 -13.54 2.84 8.63
N VAL A 235 -13.71 3.25 7.37
CA VAL A 235 -15.02 3.23 6.70
C VAL A 235 -15.56 1.81 6.57
N SER A 236 -14.69 0.82 6.36
CA SER A 236 -15.09 -0.57 6.20
C SER A 236 -15.56 -1.21 7.50
N LEU A 237 -15.02 -0.79 8.65
CA LEU A 237 -15.25 -1.39 9.98
C LEU A 237 -16.23 -0.62 10.87
N GLN A 238 -16.68 0.57 10.47
CA GLN A 238 -17.52 1.41 11.32
C GLN A 238 -18.77 0.69 11.84
N ALA A 239 -19.35 -0.22 11.04
CA ALA A 239 -20.50 -1.02 11.47
C ALA A 239 -20.15 -2.18 12.42
N ASP A 240 -18.88 -2.60 12.45
CA ASP A 240 -18.38 -3.72 13.27
C ASP A 240 -17.94 -3.27 14.67
N LEU A 241 -17.76 -1.95 14.89
CA LEU A 241 -17.34 -1.38 16.17
C LEU A 241 -18.52 -0.71 16.89
N PRO A 242 -18.63 -0.83 18.23
CA PRO A 242 -19.72 -0.23 19.00
C PRO A 242 -19.52 1.27 19.27
N CYS A 243 -18.56 1.92 18.61
CA CYS A 243 -18.21 3.33 18.79
C CYS A 243 -18.23 4.09 17.46
N SER A 244 -18.32 5.42 17.52
CA SER A 244 -18.12 6.28 16.35
C SER A 244 -16.63 6.51 16.10
N LEU A 245 -16.17 6.18 14.89
CA LEU A 245 -14.81 6.44 14.45
C LEU A 245 -14.72 7.84 13.82
N TYR A 246 -13.60 8.51 14.10
CA TYR A 246 -13.24 9.78 13.50
C TYR A 246 -11.82 9.68 12.93
N VAL A 247 -11.61 10.08 11.68
CA VAL A 247 -10.26 10.14 11.10
C VAL A 247 -9.79 11.59 11.11
N PHE A 248 -8.72 11.86 11.87
CA PHE A 248 -8.08 13.16 11.93
C PHE A 248 -6.87 13.19 10.98
N THR A 249 -7.09 13.78 9.81
CA THR A 249 -6.11 13.89 8.72
C THR A 249 -5.67 15.33 8.44
N GLY A 250 -4.74 15.50 7.50
CA GLY A 250 -4.20 16.78 7.07
C GLY A 250 -2.99 17.25 7.89
N THR A 251 -2.32 18.27 7.37
CA THR A 251 -1.11 18.87 7.93
C THR A 251 -1.25 20.38 8.06
N GLY A 252 -0.64 20.96 9.09
CA GLY A 252 -0.68 22.39 9.37
C GLY A 252 -2.11 22.93 9.37
N ASN A 253 -2.36 24.01 8.62
CA ASN A 253 -3.68 24.65 8.57
C ASN A 253 -4.74 23.87 7.75
N ARG A 254 -4.41 22.70 7.19
CA ARG A 254 -5.33 21.86 6.41
C ARG A 254 -5.81 20.63 7.18
N THR A 255 -5.58 20.63 8.50
CA THR A 255 -6.09 19.63 9.43
C THR A 255 -7.61 19.61 9.45
N ARG A 256 -8.20 18.42 9.44
CA ARG A 256 -9.65 18.22 9.50
C ARG A 256 -9.98 16.86 10.11
N ILE A 257 -11.15 16.77 10.72
CA ILE A 257 -11.68 15.55 11.30
C ILE A 257 -12.87 15.09 10.45
N ILE A 258 -12.84 13.82 10.04
CA ILE A 258 -13.88 13.20 9.23
C ILE A 258 -14.66 12.23 10.13
N ASP A 259 -15.97 12.42 10.24
CA ASP A 259 -16.90 11.48 10.86
C ASP A 259 -17.12 10.28 9.92
N ILE A 260 -16.65 9.12 10.35
CA ILE A 260 -16.68 7.90 9.54
C ILE A 260 -18.07 7.27 9.54
N ALA A 261 -18.89 7.49 10.58
CA ALA A 261 -20.27 7.03 10.60
C ALA A 261 -21.10 7.72 9.52
N MET A 262 -20.90 9.02 9.30
CA MET A 262 -21.54 9.75 8.20
C MET A 262 -21.12 9.21 6.82
N VAL A 263 -19.81 8.99 6.62
CA VAL A 263 -19.29 8.42 5.37
C VAL A 263 -19.83 7.01 5.11
N SER A 264 -19.77 6.14 6.12
CA SER A 264 -20.25 4.76 6.04
C SER A 264 -21.75 4.70 5.75
N SER A 265 -22.55 5.56 6.40
CA SER A 265 -23.99 5.65 6.17
C SER A 265 -24.31 6.07 4.72
N ALA A 266 -23.60 7.07 4.20
CA ALA A 266 -23.79 7.57 2.85
C ALA A 266 -23.39 6.56 1.75
N LEU A 267 -22.38 5.72 2.01
CA LEU A 267 -21.92 4.70 1.07
C LEU A 267 -22.78 3.42 1.10
N GLY A 268 -23.37 3.12 2.27
CA GLY A 268 -24.13 1.90 2.49
C GLY A 268 -23.26 0.65 2.71
N THR A 269 -23.85 -0.34 3.39
CA THR A 269 -23.14 -1.54 3.88
C THR A 269 -22.47 -2.35 2.77
N SER A 270 -23.09 -2.46 1.60
CA SER A 270 -22.55 -3.24 0.47
C SER A 270 -21.22 -2.66 -0.03
N VAL A 271 -21.13 -1.34 -0.17
CA VAL A 271 -19.91 -0.67 -0.63
C VAL A 271 -18.86 -0.65 0.47
N CYS A 272 -19.24 -0.38 1.72
CA CYS A 272 -18.30 -0.37 2.84
C CYS A 272 -17.59 -1.72 3.02
N SER A 273 -18.33 -2.82 2.98
CA SER A 273 -17.76 -4.18 3.10
C SER A 273 -16.89 -4.59 1.89
N ALA A 274 -17.10 -3.97 0.73
CA ALA A 274 -16.28 -4.15 -0.48
C ALA A 274 -15.03 -3.25 -0.53
N LEU A 275 -14.97 -2.19 0.30
CA LEU A 275 -14.03 -1.09 0.11
C LEU A 275 -12.56 -1.50 0.28
N ILE A 276 -12.23 -2.35 1.25
CA ILE A 276 -10.89 -2.95 1.38
C ILE A 276 -10.50 -3.70 0.09
N GLY A 277 -11.42 -4.49 -0.46
CA GLY A 277 -11.17 -5.23 -1.70
C GLY A 277 -10.94 -4.31 -2.90
N ILE A 278 -11.79 -3.29 -3.06
CA ILE A 278 -11.63 -2.28 -4.13
C ILE A 278 -10.28 -1.57 -4.00
N HIS A 279 -9.92 -1.17 -2.78
CA HIS A 279 -8.68 -0.43 -2.52
C HIS A 279 -7.43 -1.27 -2.82
N THR A 280 -7.34 -2.47 -2.26
CA THR A 280 -6.18 -3.36 -2.46
C THR A 280 -6.08 -3.83 -3.91
N PHE A 281 -7.19 -4.06 -4.59
CA PHE A 281 -7.19 -4.51 -5.98
C PHE A 281 -6.81 -3.42 -6.99
N SER A 282 -7.16 -2.16 -6.71
CA SER A 282 -6.86 -1.01 -7.59
C SER A 282 -5.49 -0.37 -7.35
N GLY A 283 -4.65 -0.99 -6.52
CA GLY A 283 -3.28 -0.61 -6.24
C GLY A 283 -3.08 0.11 -4.91
N CYS A 284 -2.23 -0.42 -4.05
CA CYS A 284 -1.76 0.22 -2.82
C CYS A 284 -0.23 0.07 -2.70
N ASP A 285 0.34 0.03 -1.50
CA ASP A 285 1.80 -0.07 -1.36
C ASP A 285 2.35 -1.44 -1.79
N SER A 286 1.54 -2.50 -1.65
CA SER A 286 1.94 -3.88 -1.96
C SER A 286 1.28 -4.44 -3.22
N THR A 287 0.44 -3.66 -3.92
CA THR A 287 -0.27 -4.13 -5.12
C THR A 287 -0.21 -3.10 -6.24
N SER A 288 -0.26 -3.57 -7.48
CA SER A 288 -0.23 -2.71 -8.66
C SER A 288 -1.53 -1.97 -8.89
N ALA A 289 -1.42 -0.73 -9.35
CA ALA A 289 -2.50 -0.08 -10.07
C ALA A 289 -2.58 -0.60 -11.51
N PHE A 290 -3.75 -0.47 -12.13
CA PHE A 290 -3.92 -0.73 -13.56
C PHE A 290 -3.54 0.53 -14.35
N TYR A 291 -2.72 0.38 -15.38
CA TYR A 291 -2.25 1.51 -16.18
C TYR A 291 -3.41 2.35 -16.72
N GLY A 292 -3.37 3.66 -16.46
CA GLY A 292 -4.41 4.59 -16.89
C GLY A 292 -5.77 4.43 -16.17
N LYS A 293 -5.89 3.57 -15.15
CA LYS A 293 -7.14 3.36 -14.40
C LYS A 293 -6.96 3.82 -12.95
N GLY A 294 -7.33 5.07 -12.67
CA GLY A 294 -7.23 5.66 -11.34
C GLY A 294 -8.23 5.07 -10.32
N LYS A 295 -8.01 5.38 -9.03
CA LYS A 295 -8.89 4.96 -7.91
C LYS A 295 -10.36 5.30 -8.11
N ARG A 296 -10.65 6.51 -8.60
CA ARG A 296 -12.03 6.99 -8.84
C ARG A 296 -12.75 6.16 -9.91
N LYS A 297 -12.09 5.87 -11.05
CA LYS A 297 -12.66 5.02 -12.11
C LYS A 297 -12.87 3.59 -11.58
N SER A 298 -11.87 3.05 -10.89
CA SER A 298 -11.94 1.69 -10.33
C SER A 298 -13.10 1.54 -9.34
N PHE A 299 -13.29 2.51 -8.44
CA PHE A 299 -14.41 2.55 -7.51
C PHE A 299 -15.75 2.69 -8.23
N ALA A 300 -15.85 3.60 -9.20
CA ALA A 300 -17.09 3.80 -9.96
C ALA A 300 -17.55 2.50 -10.64
N VAL A 301 -16.65 1.85 -11.40
CA VAL A 301 -16.94 0.57 -12.08
C VAL A 301 -17.31 -0.52 -11.09
N ALA A 302 -16.68 -0.56 -9.91
CA ALA A 302 -16.99 -1.58 -8.89
C ALA A 302 -18.43 -1.44 -8.37
N CYS A 303 -18.90 -0.20 -8.21
CA CYS A 303 -20.25 0.10 -7.73
C CYS A 303 -21.35 -0.05 -8.80
N GLU A 304 -21.01 -0.31 -10.07
CA GLU A 304 -22.01 -0.45 -11.13
C GLU A 304 -22.74 -1.81 -11.13
N LYS A 305 -22.16 -2.86 -10.52
CA LYS A 305 -22.79 -4.18 -10.43
C LYS A 305 -22.55 -4.84 -9.07
N ASP A 306 -23.59 -5.44 -8.51
CA ASP A 306 -23.52 -6.18 -7.25
C ASP A 306 -22.58 -7.39 -7.31
N ASP A 307 -22.44 -8.02 -8.48
CA ASP A 307 -21.47 -9.10 -8.74
C ASP A 307 -20.03 -8.64 -8.44
N TYR A 308 -19.67 -7.41 -8.79
CA TYR A 308 -18.32 -6.88 -8.54
C TYR A 308 -18.14 -6.55 -7.07
N LEU A 309 -19.13 -5.92 -6.44
CA LEU A 309 -19.13 -5.70 -4.99
C LEU A 309 -19.05 -7.02 -4.21
N LYS A 310 -19.73 -8.08 -4.68
CA LYS A 310 -19.60 -9.43 -4.12
C LYS A 310 -18.16 -9.94 -4.20
N ALA A 311 -17.51 -9.82 -5.36
CA ALA A 311 -16.12 -10.22 -5.51
C ALA A 311 -15.18 -9.48 -4.55
N PHE A 312 -15.35 -8.16 -4.40
CA PHE A 312 -14.52 -7.36 -3.49
C PHE A 312 -14.81 -7.59 -2.01
N ARG A 313 -16.04 -7.99 -1.65
CA ARG A 313 -16.37 -8.47 -0.30
C ARG A 313 -15.68 -9.80 0.00
N SER A 314 -15.66 -10.72 -0.96
CA SER A 314 -15.00 -12.03 -0.83
C SER A 314 -13.48 -11.94 -0.83
N LEU A 315 -12.89 -10.95 -1.51
CA LEU A 315 -11.44 -10.75 -1.57
C LEU A 315 -10.87 -10.51 -0.15
N GLY A 316 -9.93 -11.35 0.26
CA GLY A 316 -9.29 -11.31 1.57
C GLY A 316 -10.09 -11.94 2.71
N THR A 317 -11.17 -12.67 2.43
CA THR A 317 -11.87 -13.46 3.48
C THR A 317 -11.06 -14.67 3.93
N ASN A 318 -10.18 -15.16 3.06
CA ASN A 318 -9.12 -16.15 3.32
C ASN A 318 -7.86 -15.74 2.53
N PHE A 319 -6.68 -16.25 2.91
CA PHE A 319 -5.43 -16.00 2.18
C PHE A 319 -5.41 -16.68 0.80
N ASP A 320 -6.07 -17.82 0.67
CA ASP A 320 -6.23 -18.51 -0.62
C ASP A 320 -7.36 -17.88 -1.44
N LEU A 321 -7.03 -17.52 -2.68
CA LEU A 321 -7.98 -16.90 -3.60
C LEU A 321 -8.95 -17.95 -4.16
N GLU A 322 -10.24 -17.78 -3.90
CA GLU A 322 -11.28 -18.61 -4.49
C GLU A 322 -11.42 -18.37 -6.01
N GLN A 323 -11.58 -19.46 -6.77
CA GLN A 323 -11.76 -19.41 -8.22
C GLN A 323 -13.03 -18.65 -8.64
N SER A 324 -14.10 -18.76 -7.85
CA SER A 324 -15.36 -18.03 -8.03
C SER A 324 -15.15 -16.51 -7.94
N THR A 325 -14.38 -16.07 -6.94
CA THR A 325 -14.01 -14.67 -6.73
C THR A 325 -13.14 -14.18 -7.87
N PHE A 326 -12.13 -14.96 -8.27
CA PHE A 326 -11.28 -14.64 -9.41
C PHE A 326 -12.06 -14.47 -10.73
N ALA A 327 -13.03 -15.33 -11.01
CA ALA A 327 -13.87 -15.23 -12.21
C ALA A 327 -14.66 -13.90 -12.26
N LEU A 328 -15.20 -13.45 -11.12
CA LEU A 328 -15.89 -12.16 -11.04
C LEU A 328 -14.93 -10.97 -11.19
N LEU A 329 -13.72 -11.06 -10.61
CA LEU A 329 -12.68 -10.05 -10.79
C LEU A 329 -12.20 -9.96 -12.25
N CYS A 330 -12.15 -11.08 -12.96
CA CYS A 330 -11.86 -11.12 -14.39
C CYS A 330 -12.91 -10.34 -15.20
N ARG A 331 -14.21 -10.56 -14.93
CA ARG A 331 -15.32 -9.79 -15.53
C ARG A 331 -15.24 -8.30 -15.18
N TYR A 332 -14.89 -7.96 -13.93
CA TYR A 332 -14.66 -6.58 -13.50
C TYR A 332 -13.53 -5.92 -14.29
N VAL A 333 -12.39 -6.58 -14.46
CA VAL A 333 -11.25 -6.03 -15.22
C VAL A 333 -11.61 -5.84 -16.69
N CYS A 334 -12.33 -6.79 -17.32
CA CYS A 334 -12.87 -6.58 -18.66
C CYS A 334 -13.69 -5.27 -18.74
N HIS A 335 -14.57 -5.04 -17.76
CA HIS A 335 -15.36 -3.81 -17.70
C HIS A 335 -14.50 -2.56 -17.47
N LEU A 336 -13.49 -2.62 -16.60
CA LEU A 336 -12.58 -1.51 -16.32
C LEU A 336 -11.82 -1.03 -17.57
N TYR A 337 -11.61 -1.94 -18.52
CA TYR A 337 -11.04 -1.69 -19.84
C TYR A 337 -12.09 -1.56 -20.94
N ASP A 338 -13.31 -1.16 -20.56
CA ASP A 338 -14.37 -0.77 -21.47
C ASP A 338 -14.84 -1.94 -22.37
N GLN A 339 -14.73 -3.18 -21.86
CA GLN A 339 -15.20 -4.43 -22.48
C GLN A 339 -16.21 -5.18 -21.58
N PRO A 340 -17.36 -4.57 -21.20
CA PRO A 340 -18.31 -5.13 -20.22
C PRO A 340 -18.96 -6.47 -20.62
N ALA A 341 -18.95 -6.80 -21.91
CA ALA A 341 -19.52 -8.04 -22.45
C ALA A 341 -18.49 -9.19 -22.51
N ALA A 342 -17.23 -8.96 -22.14
CA ALA A 342 -16.21 -10.01 -22.09
C ALA A 342 -16.18 -10.64 -20.70
N GLU A 343 -16.14 -11.97 -20.64
CA GLU A 343 -16.02 -12.72 -19.38
C GLU A 343 -14.56 -13.00 -19.02
N HIS A 344 -13.69 -13.02 -20.03
CA HIS A 344 -12.29 -13.38 -19.90
C HIS A 344 -11.36 -12.27 -20.42
N VAL A 345 -10.33 -11.90 -19.65
CA VAL A 345 -9.43 -10.79 -20.01
C VAL A 345 -8.65 -11.01 -21.29
N ASN A 346 -8.29 -12.26 -21.64
CA ASN A 346 -7.65 -12.54 -22.92
C ASN A 346 -8.58 -12.27 -24.12
N ASP A 347 -9.90 -12.48 -23.96
CA ASP A 347 -10.86 -12.12 -25.00
C ASP A 347 -11.03 -10.60 -25.08
N ALA A 348 -11.02 -9.91 -23.94
CA ALA A 348 -11.03 -8.45 -23.89
C ALA A 348 -9.77 -7.86 -24.56
N ARG A 349 -8.59 -8.44 -24.34
CA ARG A 349 -7.33 -8.09 -25.02
C ARG A 349 -7.45 -8.24 -26.54
N TYR A 350 -7.98 -9.39 -27.01
CA TYR A 350 -8.19 -9.62 -28.44
C TYR A 350 -9.19 -8.63 -29.05
N LYS A 351 -10.33 -8.38 -28.38
CA LYS A 351 -11.33 -7.41 -28.84
C LYS A 351 -10.75 -5.99 -28.90
N ALA A 352 -10.04 -5.55 -27.86
CA ALA A 352 -9.39 -4.25 -27.82
C ALA A 352 -8.39 -4.09 -28.97
N PHE A 353 -7.59 -5.12 -29.25
CA PHE A 353 -6.67 -5.13 -30.38
C PHE A 353 -7.40 -5.03 -31.72
N CYS A 354 -8.49 -5.78 -31.93
CA CYS A 354 -9.26 -5.73 -33.18
C CYS A 354 -9.99 -4.40 -33.41
N MET A 355 -10.41 -3.72 -32.35
CA MET A 355 -11.13 -2.44 -32.44
C MET A 355 -10.19 -1.24 -32.59
N ALA A 356 -8.90 -1.43 -32.40
CA ALA A 356 -7.93 -0.35 -32.46
C ALA A 356 -7.71 0.14 -33.90
N SER A 357 -7.82 1.45 -34.10
CA SER A 357 -7.49 2.10 -35.38
C SER A 357 -5.99 2.32 -35.58
N SER A 358 -5.20 2.14 -34.52
CA SER A 358 -3.74 2.21 -34.51
C SER A 358 -3.15 1.15 -33.58
N ALA A 359 -1.84 0.93 -33.63
CA ALA A 359 -1.18 -0.01 -32.73
C ALA A 359 -1.37 0.42 -31.27
N LEU A 360 -2.11 -0.37 -30.49
CA LEU A 360 -2.30 -0.17 -29.06
C LEU A 360 -1.07 -0.71 -28.30
N PRO A 361 -0.41 0.12 -27.47
CA PRO A 361 0.61 -0.36 -26.55
C PRO A 361 0.04 -1.40 -25.57
N GLU A 362 0.85 -2.40 -25.18
CA GLU A 362 0.39 -3.47 -24.27
C GLU A 362 -0.12 -2.92 -22.92
N LEU A 363 0.55 -1.91 -22.37
CA LEU A 363 0.13 -1.20 -21.16
C LEU A 363 -1.31 -0.67 -21.20
N SER A 364 -1.86 -0.39 -22.39
CA SER A 364 -3.21 0.18 -22.56
C SER A 364 -4.31 -0.88 -22.66
N ILE A 365 -3.98 -2.17 -22.73
CA ILE A 365 -4.94 -3.28 -22.76
C ILE A 365 -4.97 -4.00 -21.40
N PRO A 366 -6.01 -4.81 -21.09
CA PRO A 366 -6.06 -5.55 -19.83
C PRO A 366 -4.82 -6.45 -19.65
N PRO A 367 -4.40 -6.77 -18.42
CA PRO A 367 -3.41 -7.83 -18.19
C PRO A 367 -3.88 -9.17 -18.76
N THR A 368 -2.93 -10.07 -19.04
CA THR A 368 -3.26 -11.45 -19.39
C THR A 368 -3.97 -12.14 -18.22
N HIS A 369 -4.68 -13.23 -18.48
CA HIS A 369 -5.32 -14.01 -17.43
C HIS A 369 -4.33 -14.49 -16.36
N ASP A 370 -3.15 -14.94 -16.77
CA ASP A 370 -2.11 -15.42 -15.85
C ASP A 370 -1.56 -14.28 -14.99
N ALA A 371 -1.21 -13.14 -15.60
CA ALA A 371 -0.74 -11.98 -14.86
C ALA A 371 -1.82 -11.40 -13.93
N LEU A 372 -3.08 -11.38 -14.39
CA LEU A 372 -4.20 -10.98 -13.56
C LEU A 372 -4.37 -11.91 -12.36
N HIS A 373 -4.21 -13.22 -12.55
CA HIS A 373 -4.31 -14.18 -11.45
C HIS A 373 -3.27 -13.91 -10.36
N GLN A 374 -2.00 -13.63 -10.75
CA GLN A 374 -0.97 -13.24 -9.78
C GLN A 374 -1.31 -11.92 -9.07
N HIS A 375 -1.83 -10.93 -9.79
CA HIS A 375 -2.32 -9.69 -9.18
C HIS A 375 -3.47 -9.92 -8.20
N CYS A 376 -4.43 -10.77 -8.55
CA CYS A 376 -5.54 -11.14 -7.67
C CYS A 376 -5.04 -11.81 -6.39
N LYS A 377 -4.04 -12.69 -6.48
CA LYS A 377 -3.41 -13.31 -5.30
C LYS A 377 -2.80 -12.27 -4.36
N ARG A 378 -2.02 -11.32 -4.90
CA ARG A 378 -1.43 -10.23 -4.10
C ARG A 378 -2.49 -9.35 -3.44
N ALA A 379 -3.50 -8.96 -4.20
CA ALA A 379 -4.62 -8.16 -3.70
C ALA A 379 -5.42 -8.90 -2.63
N ASN A 380 -5.64 -10.21 -2.81
CA ASN A 380 -6.30 -11.08 -1.83
C ASN A 380 -5.51 -11.14 -0.52
N TYR A 381 -4.20 -11.35 -0.61
CA TYR A 381 -3.31 -11.42 0.54
C TYR A 381 -3.29 -10.09 1.33
N GLN A 382 -3.13 -8.95 0.65
CA GLN A 382 -3.19 -7.64 1.30
C GLN A 382 -4.57 -7.36 1.92
N ALA A 383 -5.66 -7.75 1.24
CA ALA A 383 -7.01 -7.60 1.77
C ALA A 383 -7.22 -8.47 3.02
N ALA A 384 -6.65 -9.68 3.06
CA ALA A 384 -6.73 -10.57 4.21
C ALA A 384 -6.02 -10.00 5.45
N ILE A 385 -4.86 -9.36 5.25
CA ILE A 385 -4.17 -8.60 6.31
C ILE A 385 -5.07 -7.46 6.81
N MET A 386 -5.57 -6.60 5.91
CA MET A 386 -6.40 -5.47 6.29
C MET A 386 -7.71 -5.87 6.98
N ARG A 387 -8.34 -6.99 6.57
CA ARG A 387 -9.56 -7.52 7.19
C ARG A 387 -9.32 -8.17 8.55
N SER A 388 -8.08 -8.53 8.85
CA SER A 388 -7.71 -9.15 10.13
C SER A 388 -7.32 -8.12 11.21
N CYS A 389 -7.47 -6.82 10.93
CA CYS A 389 -7.12 -5.69 11.82
C CYS A 389 -7.82 -5.64 13.18
N LEU A 390 -8.84 -6.47 13.41
CA LEU A 390 -9.52 -6.63 14.69
C LEU A 390 -9.10 -7.92 15.44
N LYS A 391 -8.12 -8.66 14.92
CA LYS A 391 -7.60 -9.90 15.52
C LYS A 391 -6.19 -9.64 16.06
N ARG A 392 -5.87 -10.20 17.23
CA ARG A 392 -4.52 -10.12 17.80
C ARG A 392 -3.48 -10.90 16.99
N GLU A 393 -3.87 -12.08 16.50
CA GLU A 393 -3.03 -12.96 15.71
C GLU A 393 -3.65 -13.17 14.34
N MET A 394 -3.05 -12.57 13.32
CA MET A 394 -3.42 -12.78 11.93
C MET A 394 -2.93 -14.13 11.42
N ASN A 395 -1.78 -14.60 11.93
CA ASN A 395 -1.10 -15.82 11.47
C ASN A 395 -0.93 -15.82 9.95
N ALA A 396 -0.51 -14.68 9.40
CA ALA A 396 -0.33 -14.53 7.96
C ALA A 396 0.73 -15.52 7.45
N PRO A 397 0.43 -16.32 6.41
CA PRO A 397 1.40 -17.26 5.84
C PRO A 397 2.55 -16.51 5.17
N SER A 398 3.60 -17.22 4.76
CA SER A 398 4.64 -16.59 3.92
C SER A 398 4.01 -15.99 2.65
N PRO A 399 4.38 -14.77 2.22
CA PRO A 399 3.89 -14.19 0.97
C PRO A 399 4.30 -14.98 -0.28
N ALA A 400 5.32 -15.85 -0.18
CA ALA A 400 5.74 -16.72 -1.27
C ALA A 400 4.58 -17.61 -1.76
N GLY A 401 4.31 -17.62 -3.06
CA GLY A 401 3.18 -18.34 -3.66
C GLY A 401 1.86 -17.56 -3.73
N TYR A 402 1.77 -16.41 -3.04
CA TYR A 402 0.65 -15.48 -3.09
C TYR A 402 0.86 -14.32 -4.06
N GLY A 403 1.60 -14.58 -5.15
CA GLY A 403 1.97 -13.59 -6.17
C GLY A 403 3.31 -12.92 -5.92
N TRP A 404 4.10 -13.48 -5.00
CA TRP A 404 5.51 -13.19 -4.77
C TRP A 404 6.32 -14.49 -4.69
N GLU A 405 7.63 -14.34 -4.81
CA GLU A 405 8.64 -15.36 -4.57
C GLU A 405 9.76 -14.80 -3.70
N ILE A 406 10.51 -15.67 -3.04
CA ILE A 406 11.65 -15.29 -2.21
C ILE A 406 12.92 -15.71 -2.94
N GLU A 407 13.79 -14.75 -3.23
CA GLU A 407 15.09 -14.92 -3.86
C GLU A 407 16.13 -14.20 -3.01
N ASP A 408 17.19 -14.89 -2.59
CA ASP A 408 18.24 -14.37 -1.71
C ASP A 408 17.72 -13.67 -0.42
N GLY A 409 16.61 -14.18 0.13
CA GLY A 409 15.96 -13.62 1.32
C GLY A 409 15.15 -12.35 1.07
N ASN A 410 15.06 -11.87 -0.18
CA ASN A 410 14.27 -10.73 -0.59
C ASN A 410 13.00 -11.16 -1.32
N LEU A 411 11.95 -10.36 -1.21
CA LEU A 411 10.66 -10.66 -1.82
C LEU A 411 10.55 -10.01 -3.21
N HIS A 412 10.33 -10.82 -4.23
CA HIS A 412 10.17 -10.40 -5.62
C HIS A 412 8.75 -10.63 -6.11
N VAL A 413 8.26 -9.77 -7.00
CA VAL A 413 6.89 -9.88 -7.55
C VAL A 413 6.87 -10.94 -8.63
N THR A 414 6.05 -11.97 -8.45
CA THR A 414 5.75 -12.92 -9.52
C THR A 414 4.73 -12.28 -10.47
N TRP A 415 5.19 -11.78 -11.61
CA TRP A 415 4.32 -11.10 -12.59
C TRP A 415 3.41 -12.07 -13.34
N MET A 416 3.92 -13.25 -13.65
CA MET A 416 3.26 -14.30 -14.44
C MET A 416 4.00 -15.63 -14.20
N THR A 417 3.32 -16.75 -14.47
CA THR A 417 3.89 -18.11 -14.37
C THR A 417 4.22 -18.68 -15.74
N ARG A 418 3.63 -18.11 -16.79
CA ARG A 418 3.94 -18.46 -18.18
C ARG A 418 5.07 -17.58 -18.68
N ASN A 419 5.94 -18.16 -19.49
CA ASN A 419 6.92 -17.39 -20.25
C ASN A 419 6.20 -16.35 -21.12
N PRO A 420 6.84 -15.19 -21.37
CA PRO A 420 6.34 -14.25 -22.36
C PRO A 420 6.23 -14.92 -23.73
N VAL A 421 5.55 -14.25 -24.66
CA VAL A 421 5.43 -14.75 -26.03
C VAL A 421 6.83 -15.14 -26.57
N PRO A 422 7.01 -16.36 -27.12
CA PRO A 422 8.32 -16.78 -27.60
C PRO A 422 8.87 -15.83 -28.65
N ASP A 423 10.18 -15.58 -28.63
CA ASP A 423 10.86 -14.70 -29.60
C ASP A 423 10.57 -15.13 -31.05
N SER A 424 10.51 -16.44 -31.29
CA SER A 424 10.12 -17.07 -32.57
C SER A 424 8.79 -16.57 -33.13
N VAL A 425 7.86 -16.15 -32.26
CA VAL A 425 6.53 -15.62 -32.62
C VAL A 425 6.54 -14.09 -32.73
N LEU A 426 7.39 -13.39 -31.96
CA LEU A 426 7.63 -11.95 -32.15
C LEU A 426 8.17 -11.65 -33.55
N HIS A 427 8.94 -12.57 -34.14
CA HIS A 427 9.42 -12.49 -35.53
C HIS A 427 8.29 -12.47 -36.58
N VAL A 428 7.05 -12.87 -36.27
CA VAL A 428 5.92 -12.79 -37.22
C VAL A 428 5.31 -11.37 -37.27
N ILE A 429 5.58 -10.55 -36.24
CA ILE A 429 5.11 -9.16 -36.15
C ILE A 429 6.05 -8.29 -36.98
N HIS A 430 5.55 -7.81 -38.12
CA HIS A 430 6.30 -6.96 -39.04
C HIS A 430 5.55 -5.65 -39.28
N CYS A 431 6.30 -4.56 -39.44
CA CYS A 431 5.76 -3.29 -39.92
C CYS A 431 6.08 -3.08 -41.40
N SER A 432 5.42 -2.13 -42.05
CA SER A 432 5.66 -1.75 -43.44
C SER A 432 5.83 -0.24 -43.59
N CYS A 433 6.45 0.39 -42.59
CA CYS A 433 6.57 1.84 -42.48
C CYS A 433 7.53 2.41 -43.53
N LYS A 434 7.07 3.33 -44.39
CA LYS A 434 7.91 3.92 -45.45
C LYS A 434 8.49 5.28 -45.11
N GLU A 435 7.78 6.08 -44.33
CA GLU A 435 8.11 7.50 -44.12
C GLU A 435 8.51 7.85 -42.69
N SER A 436 8.26 6.97 -41.72
CA SER A 436 8.40 7.29 -40.29
C SER A 436 9.72 6.88 -39.65
N ALA A 437 10.62 6.25 -40.41
CA ALA A 437 11.87 5.62 -39.92
C ALA A 437 11.67 4.70 -38.70
N CYS A 438 10.43 4.32 -38.39
CA CYS A 438 10.02 3.64 -37.16
C CYS A 438 10.36 4.38 -35.84
N GLU A 439 10.55 5.71 -35.86
CA GLU A 439 10.94 6.51 -34.68
C GLU A 439 9.76 7.04 -33.86
N LYS A 440 8.56 6.96 -34.42
CA LYS A 440 7.33 7.57 -33.88
C LYS A 440 6.25 6.51 -33.75
N GLY A 441 5.24 6.78 -32.91
CA GLY A 441 4.09 5.90 -32.65
C GLY A 441 3.18 5.55 -33.86
N ARG A 442 3.60 5.83 -35.10
CA ARG A 442 2.97 5.31 -36.32
C ARG A 442 3.51 3.93 -36.73
N CYS A 443 4.66 3.50 -36.22
CA CYS A 443 5.17 2.15 -36.45
C CYS A 443 4.53 1.16 -35.49
N SER A 444 3.99 0.05 -36.01
CA SER A 444 3.34 -0.98 -35.20
C SER A 444 4.29 -1.65 -34.22
N CYS A 445 5.55 -1.88 -34.61
CA CYS A 445 6.58 -2.43 -33.73
C CYS A 445 6.93 -1.43 -32.62
N PHE A 446 7.24 -0.18 -32.98
CA PHE A 446 7.60 0.87 -32.02
C PHE A 446 6.47 1.16 -31.01
N SER A 447 5.22 1.26 -31.48
CA SER A 447 4.04 1.46 -30.62
C SER A 447 3.74 0.27 -29.72
N ALA A 448 4.12 -0.94 -30.14
CA ALA A 448 4.04 -2.14 -29.32
C ALA A 448 5.22 -2.29 -28.35
N GLY A 449 6.18 -1.36 -28.34
CA GLY A 449 7.39 -1.45 -27.50
C GLY A 449 8.39 -2.50 -27.99
N LEU A 450 8.33 -2.91 -29.26
CA LEU A 450 9.18 -3.92 -29.88
C LEU A 450 10.16 -3.27 -30.87
N CYS A 451 11.40 -3.76 -30.94
CA CYS A 451 12.31 -3.43 -32.03
C CYS A 451 11.79 -4.01 -33.35
N CYS A 452 11.96 -3.27 -34.44
CA CYS A 452 11.75 -3.82 -35.79
C CYS A 452 12.79 -4.89 -36.07
N THR A 453 12.35 -5.97 -36.71
CA THR A 453 13.20 -7.08 -37.14
C THR A 453 13.42 -7.02 -38.65
N ASP A 454 14.30 -7.85 -39.19
CA ASP A 454 14.56 -7.93 -40.64
C ASP A 454 13.34 -8.41 -41.47
N LEU A 455 12.29 -8.88 -40.80
CA LEU A 455 11.02 -9.24 -41.41
C LEU A 455 10.10 -8.01 -41.61
N CYS A 456 10.43 -6.87 -41.00
CA CYS A 456 9.76 -5.60 -41.25
C CYS A 456 10.08 -5.06 -42.65
N ARG A 457 9.04 -4.77 -43.43
CA ARG A 457 9.12 -4.14 -44.75
C ARG A 457 9.24 -2.62 -44.65
N CYS A 458 9.84 -2.12 -43.59
CA CYS A 458 10.02 -0.69 -43.37
C CYS A 458 11.27 -0.14 -44.05
N SER A 459 11.24 1.13 -44.42
CA SER A 459 12.36 1.83 -45.05
C SER A 459 13.08 2.70 -44.01
N ASN A 460 14.42 2.69 -44.04
CA ASN A 460 15.30 3.47 -43.15
C ASN A 460 14.94 3.35 -41.66
N CYS A 461 14.86 2.10 -41.16
CA CYS A 461 14.43 1.84 -39.79
C CYS A 461 15.49 2.21 -38.74
N ALA A 462 15.14 3.12 -37.83
CA ALA A 462 15.90 3.49 -36.65
C ALA A 462 15.51 2.69 -35.39
N ASN A 463 14.39 1.98 -35.40
CA ASN A 463 13.93 1.13 -34.28
C ASN A 463 14.55 -0.28 -34.34
N LYS A 464 15.88 -0.39 -34.19
CA LYS A 464 16.61 -1.68 -34.20
C LYS A 464 17.13 -2.02 -32.79
N LYS A 465 17.46 -3.28 -32.54
CA LYS A 465 18.21 -3.67 -31.32
C LYS A 465 19.63 -3.10 -31.42
N GLU A 466 20.11 -2.46 -30.35
CA GLU A 466 21.54 -2.17 -30.20
C GLU A 466 22.25 -3.51 -29.95
N THR A 467 23.14 -3.90 -30.86
CA THR A 467 24.04 -5.03 -30.64
C THR A 467 25.16 -4.56 -29.72
N GLU A 468 25.26 -5.15 -28.53
CA GLU A 468 26.50 -5.13 -27.75
C GLU A 468 27.56 -5.83 -28.60
N GLU A 469 28.52 -5.06 -29.12
CA GLU A 469 29.70 -5.63 -29.78
C GLU A 469 30.56 -6.29 -28.68
N GLU A 470 30.57 -7.62 -28.68
CA GLU A 470 31.59 -8.41 -28.00
C GLU A 470 32.96 -8.01 -28.60
N ASN A 471 33.74 -7.25 -27.85
CA ASN A 471 35.16 -7.02 -28.15
C ASN A 471 35.89 -8.36 -27.97
N ASP A 472 35.99 -9.12 -29.05
CA ASP A 472 36.88 -10.27 -29.20
C ASP A 472 38.33 -9.76 -29.36
N ASP A 473 38.92 -9.23 -28.29
CA ASP A 473 40.37 -9.08 -28.16
C ASP A 473 40.96 -10.44 -27.77
N CYS A 474 41.17 -11.29 -28.77
CA CYS A 474 41.99 -12.49 -28.64
C CYS A 474 43.47 -12.07 -28.54
N PRO A 475 44.23 -12.45 -27.48
CA PRO A 475 45.66 -12.19 -27.44
C PRO A 475 46.38 -13.16 -28.38
N ASP A 476 47.07 -12.60 -29.37
CA ASP A 476 48.03 -13.31 -30.23
C ASP A 476 49.03 -14.10 -29.37
N THR A 477 48.93 -15.43 -29.41
CA THR A 477 50.03 -16.32 -29.01
C THR A 477 50.90 -16.59 -30.23
N ASP A 478 52.10 -16.03 -30.19
CA ASP A 478 53.22 -16.32 -31.09
C ASP A 478 53.53 -17.83 -31.17
N SER A 479 53.62 -18.33 -32.39
CA SER A 479 54.41 -19.50 -32.81
C SER A 479 54.64 -19.34 -34.32
N GLU A 480 55.85 -19.06 -34.79
CA GLU A 480 56.94 -19.99 -35.19
C GLU A 480 58.05 -19.04 -35.75
N GLU A 481 59.37 -19.20 -35.59
CA GLU A 481 60.29 -20.33 -35.67
C GLU A 481 61.64 -19.92 -35.03
#